data_AF-A0A8E5MXX8-F1
#
_entry.id   AF-A0A8E5MXX8-F1
#
_cell.length_a   1.000
_cell.length_b   1.000
_cell.length_c   1.000
_cell.angle_alpha   90.00
_cell.angle_beta   90.00
_cell.angle_gamma   90.00
#
_symmetry.space_group_name_H-M   'P 1'
#
loop_
_entity.id
_entity.type
_entity.pdbx_description
1 polymer ?
#
loop_
_entity_poly.entity_id
_entity_poly.type
_entity_poly.pdbx_seq_one_letter_code
_entity_poly.pdbx_strand_id
1 'polypeptide(L)'
;MKNEDDYKTGWTTQTTNPATGKKCSGGAARNLRIYQAGGANSVRVKAAIEGVQSIQPIIDMQQSQIEQQQTQIAMLTQSLSQAINELTKSRNQ
;
A
#
# COMPACT_ATOMS: atom_id res chain seq x y z
N MET A 1 -18.59 5.99 36.68
CA MET A 1 -17.94 5.18 35.61
C MET A 1 -16.44 5.27 35.79
N LYS A 2 -15.68 4.19 35.61
CA LYS A 2 -14.23 4.16 35.92
C LYS A 2 -13.36 4.92 34.89
N ASN A 3 -13.92 5.38 33.77
CA ASN A 3 -13.26 6.27 32.80
C ASN A 3 -14.29 7.27 32.25
N GLU A 4 -14.09 8.56 32.52
CA GLU A 4 -15.02 9.63 32.12
C GLU A 4 -14.91 9.95 30.63
N ASP A 5 -13.72 9.80 30.04
CA ASP A 5 -13.48 10.05 28.63
C ASP A 5 -14.22 9.02 27.76
N ASP A 6 -14.19 7.74 28.15
CA ASP A 6 -14.95 6.66 27.50
C ASP A 6 -16.47 6.88 27.59
N TYR A 7 -16.95 7.65 28.56
CA TYR A 7 -18.35 8.04 28.64
C TYR A 7 -18.68 9.20 27.70
N LYS A 8 -17.88 10.28 27.74
CA LYS A 8 -18.05 11.46 26.88
C LYS A 8 -17.99 11.10 25.40
N THR A 9 -17.10 10.18 25.04
CA THR A 9 -16.91 9.67 23.67
C THR A 9 -17.88 8.56 23.28
N GLY A 10 -18.81 8.19 24.17
CA GLY A 10 -19.90 7.27 23.88
C GLY A 10 -19.54 5.78 23.96
N TRP A 11 -18.30 5.40 24.27
CA TRP A 11 -17.85 3.99 24.32
C TRP A 11 -18.57 3.14 25.36
N THR A 12 -19.11 3.76 26.40
CA THR A 12 -19.85 3.08 27.48
C THR A 12 -21.36 3.22 27.37
N THR A 13 -21.87 3.96 26.38
CA THR A 13 -23.32 4.12 26.15
C THR A 13 -23.99 2.79 25.81
N GLN A 14 -25.27 2.68 26.16
CA GLN A 14 -26.05 1.47 25.92
C GLN A 14 -26.06 1.12 24.43
N THR A 15 -25.86 -0.17 24.13
CA THR A 15 -25.93 -0.73 22.79
C THR A 15 -26.52 -2.14 22.88
N THR A 16 -26.75 -2.78 21.73
CA THR A 16 -27.21 -4.17 21.65
C THR A 16 -26.05 -5.03 21.18
N ASN A 17 -25.75 -6.11 21.91
CA ASN A 17 -24.76 -7.08 21.48
C ASN A 17 -25.36 -7.93 20.35
N PRO A 18 -24.82 -7.86 19.11
CA PRO A 18 -25.39 -8.55 17.96
C PRO A 18 -25.34 -10.08 18.09
N ALA A 19 -24.38 -10.63 18.86
CA ALA A 19 -24.27 -12.08 19.04
C ALA A 19 -25.35 -12.66 19.96
N THR A 20 -25.95 -11.85 20.83
CA THR A 20 -26.90 -12.32 21.84
C THR A 20 -28.25 -11.61 21.81
N GLY A 21 -28.39 -10.53 21.04
CA GLY A 21 -29.57 -9.67 21.00
C GLY A 21 -29.83 -8.87 22.28
N LYS A 22 -28.98 -9.02 23.32
CA LYS A 22 -29.18 -8.38 24.62
C LYS A 22 -28.58 -6.98 24.66
N LYS A 23 -29.24 -6.08 25.39
CA LYS A 23 -28.72 -4.74 25.69
C LYS A 23 -27.52 -4.85 26.64
N CYS A 24 -26.47 -4.08 26.38
CA CYS A 24 -25.31 -3.93 27.26
C CYS A 24 -24.91 -2.45 27.39
N SER A 25 -24.27 -2.10 28.50
CA SER A 25 -23.80 -0.73 28.81
C SER A 25 -22.50 -0.79 29.61
N GLY A 26 -21.88 0.37 29.87
CA GLY A 26 -20.66 0.44 30.67
C GLY A 26 -19.48 -0.31 30.03
N GLY A 27 -18.75 -1.07 30.84
CA GLY A 27 -17.59 -1.85 30.38
C GLY A 27 -17.93 -2.92 29.35
N ALA A 28 -19.12 -3.52 29.42
CA ALA A 28 -19.55 -4.52 28.44
C ALA A 28 -19.75 -3.91 27.05
N ALA A 29 -20.34 -2.72 26.98
CA ALA A 29 -20.50 -1.98 25.72
C ALA A 29 -19.15 -1.50 25.16
N ARG A 30 -18.22 -1.08 26.03
CA ARG A 30 -16.85 -0.72 25.65
C ARG A 30 -16.10 -1.91 25.04
N ASN A 31 -16.13 -3.06 25.70
CA ASN A 31 -15.46 -4.26 25.20
C ASN A 31 -16.01 -4.73 23.86
N LEU A 32 -17.35 -4.67 23.69
CA LEU A 32 -17.99 -4.98 22.42
C LEU A 32 -17.50 -4.05 21.30
N ARG A 33 -17.46 -2.73 21.55
CA ARG A 33 -17.00 -1.76 20.55
C ARG A 33 -15.52 -1.92 20.23
N ILE A 34 -14.66 -2.24 21.22
CA ILE A 34 -13.23 -2.50 20.99
C ILE A 34 -13.07 -3.73 20.08
N TYR A 35 -13.80 -4.80 20.36
CA TYR A 35 -13.80 -5.99 19.52
C TYR A 35 -14.24 -5.68 18.09
N GLN A 36 -15.34 -4.93 17.92
CA GLN A 36 -15.83 -4.50 16.61
C GLN A 36 -14.82 -3.61 15.86
N ALA A 37 -14.21 -2.65 16.55
CA ALA A 37 -13.20 -1.77 15.99
C ALA A 37 -11.95 -2.55 15.55
N GLY A 38 -11.51 -3.54 16.36
CA GLY A 38 -10.43 -4.46 16.01
C GLY A 38 -10.74 -5.28 14.76
N GLY A 39 -11.95 -5.83 14.65
CA GLY A 39 -12.41 -6.55 13.46
C GLY A 39 -12.52 -5.66 12.21
N ALA A 40 -13.04 -4.43 12.35
CA ALA A 40 -13.09 -3.49 11.23
C ALA A 40 -11.67 -3.11 10.76
N ASN A 41 -10.73 -2.97 11.70
CA ASN A 41 -9.35 -2.67 11.38
C ASN A 41 -8.66 -3.81 10.64
N SER A 42 -8.88 -5.06 11.03
CA SER A 42 -8.29 -6.21 10.33
C SER A 42 -8.76 -6.34 8.89
N VAL A 43 -10.05 -6.05 8.61
CA VAL A 43 -10.58 -5.99 7.24
C VAL A 43 -9.90 -4.89 6.42
N ARG A 44 -9.73 -3.68 6.98
CA ARG A 44 -9.03 -2.59 6.29
C ARG A 44 -7.58 -2.93 5.98
N VAL A 45 -6.86 -3.54 6.94
CA VAL A 45 -5.47 -3.96 6.74
C VAL A 45 -5.38 -5.02 5.64
N LYS A 46 -6.28 -6.01 5.63
CA LYS A 46 -6.32 -7.03 4.58
C LYS A 46 -6.57 -6.41 3.21
N ALA A 47 -7.55 -5.51 3.10
CA ALA A 47 -7.85 -4.80 1.86
C ALA A 47 -6.66 -3.96 1.37
N ALA A 48 -5.91 -3.31 2.27
CA ALA A 48 -4.71 -2.57 1.91
C ALA A 48 -3.59 -3.48 1.36
N ILE A 49 -3.36 -4.63 2.01
CA ILE A 49 -2.39 -5.64 1.54
C ILE A 49 -2.78 -6.17 0.16
N GLU A 50 -4.04 -6.55 -0.03
CA GLU A 50 -4.57 -7.02 -1.31
C GLU A 50 -4.45 -5.93 -2.39
N GLY A 51 -4.71 -4.67 -2.05
CA GLY A 51 -4.51 -3.53 -2.94
C GLY A 51 -3.07 -3.38 -3.41
N VAL A 52 -2.10 -3.42 -2.49
CA VAL A 52 -0.67 -3.35 -2.84
C VAL A 52 -0.26 -4.54 -3.72
N GLN A 53 -0.67 -5.76 -3.34
CA GLN A 53 -0.38 -6.97 -4.11
C GLN A 53 -0.97 -6.94 -5.52
N SER A 54 -2.12 -6.29 -5.71
CA SER A 54 -2.74 -6.17 -7.04
C SER A 54 -1.96 -5.29 -8.02
N ILE A 55 -1.20 -4.31 -7.51
CA ILE A 55 -0.45 -3.34 -8.33
C ILE A 55 1.00 -3.79 -8.55
N GLN A 56 1.54 -4.64 -7.65
CA GLN A 56 2.95 -5.09 -7.72
C GLN A 56 3.38 -5.62 -9.10
N PRO A 57 2.60 -6.46 -9.81
CA PRO A 57 3.01 -6.95 -11.13
C PRO A 57 3.16 -5.84 -12.19
N ILE A 58 2.38 -4.77 -12.07
CA ILE A 58 2.46 -3.61 -12.97
C ILE A 58 3.77 -2.86 -12.72
N ILE A 59 4.13 -2.67 -11.45
CA ILE A 59 5.39 -2.05 -11.05
C ILE A 59 6.58 -2.87 -11.57
N ASP A 60 6.54 -4.20 -11.38
CA ASP A 60 7.61 -5.10 -11.84
C ASP A 60 7.76 -5.05 -13.37
N MET A 61 6.65 -5.01 -14.11
CA MET A 61 6.65 -4.87 -15.57
C MET A 61 7.26 -3.53 -16.00
N GLN A 62 6.86 -2.41 -15.37
CA GLN A 62 7.38 -1.09 -15.68
C GLN A 62 8.89 -1.00 -15.41
N GLN A 63 9.34 -1.57 -14.29
CA GLN A 63 10.76 -1.64 -13.94
C GLN A 63 11.56 -2.39 -15.01
N SER A 64 11.07 -3.56 -15.45
CA SER A 64 11.73 -4.34 -16.51
C SER A 64 11.78 -3.58 -17.85
N GLN A 65 10.71 -2.86 -18.21
CA GLN A 65 10.71 -2.05 -19.43
C GLN A 65 11.73 -0.92 -19.38
N ILE A 66 11.87 -0.25 -18.23
CA ILE A 66 12.87 0.81 -18.03
C ILE A 66 14.29 0.25 -18.17
N GLU A 67 14.58 -0.90 -17.57
CA GLU A 67 15.90 -1.54 -17.66
C GLU A 67 16.26 -1.93 -19.10
N GLN A 68 15.29 -2.47 -19.85
CA GLN A 68 15.47 -2.79 -21.26
C GLN A 68 15.75 -1.53 -22.09
N GLN A 69 15.01 -0.44 -21.85
CA GLN A 69 15.23 0.84 -22.53
C GLN A 69 16.61 1.43 -22.22
N GLN A 70 17.05 1.39 -20.97
CA GLN A 70 18.39 1.87 -20.58
C GLN A 70 19.49 1.08 -21.29
N THR A 71 19.33 -0.24 -21.38
CA THR A 71 20.29 -1.12 -22.09
C THR A 71 20.35 -0.77 -23.58
N GLN A 72 19.21 -0.56 -24.23
CA GLN A 72 19.15 -0.17 -25.64
C GLN A 72 19.81 1.19 -25.88
N ILE A 73 19.55 2.17 -25.01
CA ILE A 73 20.16 3.51 -25.09
C ILE A 73 21.69 3.41 -24.96
N ALA A 74 22.19 2.60 -24.02
CA ALA A 74 23.63 2.40 -23.85
C ALA A 74 24.29 1.82 -25.11
N MET A 75 23.68 0.80 -25.72
CA MET A 75 24.16 0.20 -26.97
C MET A 75 24.17 1.20 -28.13
N LEU A 76 23.09 1.96 -28.30
CA LEU A 76 22.99 2.99 -29.34
C LEU A 76 24.03 4.10 -29.14
N THR A 77 24.25 4.53 -27.90
CA THR A 77 25.24 5.56 -27.55
C THR A 77 26.66 5.09 -27.89
N GLN A 78 26.96 3.82 -27.58
CA GLN A 78 28.26 3.23 -27.90
C GLN A 78 28.46 3.10 -29.42
N SER A 79 27.45 2.61 -30.14
CA SER A 79 27.49 2.47 -31.60
C SER A 79 27.66 3.83 -32.29
N LEU A 80 26.95 4.86 -31.83
CA LEU A 80 27.09 6.23 -32.35
C LEU A 80 28.49 6.79 -32.09
N SER A 81 29.05 6.57 -30.90
CA SER A 81 30.40 7.01 -30.54
C SER A 81 31.46 6.34 -31.42
N GLN A 82 31.30 5.05 -31.73
CA GLN A 82 32.18 4.32 -32.63
C GLN A 82 32.10 4.88 -34.06
N ALA A 83 30.89 5.08 -34.59
CA ALA A 83 30.70 5.64 -35.92
C ALA A 83 31.31 7.05 -36.07
N ILE A 84 31.16 7.92 -35.06
CA ILE A 84 31.79 9.25 -35.04
C ILE A 84 33.33 9.14 -35.06
N ASN A 85 33.90 8.23 -34.29
CA ASN A 85 35.34 8.02 -34.25
C ASN A 85 35.88 7.51 -35.60
N GLU A 86 35.18 6.58 -36.25
CA GLU A 86 35.54 6.09 -37.59
C GLU A 86 35.50 7.19 -38.65
N LEU A 87 34.43 8.01 -38.66
CA LEU A 87 34.32 9.16 -39.54
C LEU A 87 35.44 10.19 -39.32
N THR A 88 35.80 10.43 -38.06
CA THR A 88 36.88 11.38 -37.71
C THR A 88 38.23 10.87 -38.19
N LYS A 89 38.50 9.57 -38.05
CA LYS A 89 39.72 8.94 -38.57
C LYS A 89 39.78 8.98 -40.09
N SER A 90 38.69 8.65 -40.78
CA SER A 90 38.62 8.68 -42.25
C SER A 90 38.79 10.07 -42.84
N ARG A 91 38.43 11.13 -42.12
CA ARG A 91 38.61 12.53 -42.55
C ARG A 91 40.06 13.02 -42.44
N ASN A 92 40.84 12.45 -41.53
CA ASN A 92 42.20 12.91 -41.20
C ASN A 92 43.30 12.09 -41.91
N GLN A 93 42.92 11.17 -42.81
CA GLN A 93 43.80 10.45 -43.73
C GLN A 93 43.70 11.07 -45.12
#